data_AF-A0A8J9VZZ6-F1
#
_entry.id   AF-A0A8J9VZZ6-F1
#
_cell.length_a   1.000
_cell.length_b   1.000
_cell.length_c   1.000
_cell.angle_alpha   90.00
_cell.angle_beta   90.00
_cell.angle_gamma   90.00
#
_symmetry.space_group_name_H-M   'P 1'
#
loop_
_entity.id
_entity.type
_entity.pdbx_description
1 polymer ?
#
loop_
_entity_poly.entity_id
_entity_poly.type
_entity_poly.pdbx_seq_one_letter_code
_entity_poly.pdbx_strand_id
1 'polypeptide(L)'
;MKRAYEETIANLNTTDPYAWIAYLSIVFVILYIIAFAIGLGPIPFIITTEMFRQGARPAAMMIVGSTNWISNFIVGLLFPIAQDKIGAFVFLFFMVVCGLTCVFVWIKVPETKHKTFEEIQRLFGGQDDDAGNDWGVANDSYIPDPSKKSSKYAITTSL
;
A
#
# COMPACT_ATOMS: atom_id res chain seq x y z
N MET A 1 -29.37 -40.46 26.13
CA MET A 1 -28.81 -39.62 25.04
C MET A 1 -29.57 -38.33 24.81
N LYS A 2 -30.91 -38.31 24.62
CA LYS A 2 -31.66 -37.05 24.42
C LYS A 2 -31.57 -36.02 25.58
N ARG A 3 -31.61 -36.47 26.85
CA ARG A 3 -31.47 -35.58 28.00
C ARG A 3 -30.14 -34.82 28.07
N ALA A 4 -29.02 -35.48 27.75
CA ALA A 4 -27.70 -34.84 27.74
C ALA A 4 -27.59 -33.78 26.62
N TYR A 5 -28.27 -33.99 25.49
CA TYR A 5 -28.34 -33.03 24.40
C TYR A 5 -29.19 -31.80 24.78
N GLU A 6 -30.33 -32.01 25.43
CA GLU A 6 -31.19 -30.93 25.92
C GLU A 6 -30.52 -30.10 27.03
N GLU A 7 -29.77 -30.74 27.94
CA GLU A 7 -28.96 -30.05 28.96
C GLU A 7 -27.79 -29.26 28.36
N THR A 8 -27.19 -29.73 27.27
CA THR A 8 -26.13 -29.00 26.54
C THR A 8 -26.68 -27.74 25.88
N ILE A 9 -27.87 -27.81 25.26
CA ILE A 9 -28.53 -26.64 24.65
C ILE A 9 -29.04 -25.67 25.72
N ALA A 10 -29.55 -26.19 26.84
CA ALA A 10 -29.99 -25.35 27.96
C ALA A 10 -28.83 -24.53 28.55
N ASN A 11 -27.64 -25.13 28.70
CA ASN A 11 -26.44 -24.44 29.18
C ASN A 11 -25.87 -23.43 28.16
N LEU A 12 -25.90 -23.75 26.85
CA LEU A 12 -25.49 -22.82 25.78
C LEU A 12 -26.30 -21.51 25.78
N ASN A 13 -27.58 -21.57 26.18
CA ASN A 13 -28.48 -20.41 26.13
C ASN A 13 -28.52 -19.59 27.42
N THR A 14 -27.98 -20.11 28.54
CA THR A 14 -28.14 -19.51 29.88
C THR A 14 -26.83 -19.11 30.57
N THR A 15 -25.65 -19.41 30.03
CA THR A 15 -24.37 -19.23 30.77
C THR A 15 -23.22 -18.57 30.01
N ASP A 16 -23.49 -17.65 29.08
CA ASP A 16 -22.45 -16.72 28.60
C ASP A 16 -22.80 -15.27 28.97
N PRO A 17 -22.53 -14.82 30.21
CA PRO A 17 -22.63 -13.40 30.60
C PRO A 17 -21.73 -12.46 29.76
N TYR A 18 -20.94 -13.03 28.84
CA TYR A 18 -20.04 -12.36 27.91
C TYR A 18 -20.50 -12.42 26.44
N ALA A 19 -21.71 -12.90 26.14
CA ALA A 19 -22.23 -12.95 24.76
C ALA A 19 -22.19 -11.58 24.06
N TRP A 20 -22.39 -10.49 24.81
CA TRP A 20 -22.27 -9.12 24.30
C TRP A 20 -20.86 -8.77 23.81
N ILE A 21 -19.82 -9.38 24.37
CA ILE A 21 -18.41 -9.22 23.94
C ILE A 21 -18.20 -9.84 22.56
N ALA A 22 -18.85 -10.97 22.27
CA ALA A 22 -18.79 -11.59 20.95
C ALA A 22 -19.44 -10.69 19.88
N TYR A 23 -20.62 -10.13 20.15
CA TYR A 23 -21.27 -9.17 19.26
C TYR A 23 -20.41 -7.91 19.04
N LEU A 24 -19.80 -7.39 20.10
CA LEU A 24 -18.89 -6.25 20.03
C LEU A 24 -17.65 -6.56 19.17
N SER A 25 -17.08 -7.77 19.31
CA SER A 25 -15.95 -8.23 18.51
C SER A 25 -16.30 -8.31 17.03
N ILE A 26 -17.50 -8.80 16.69
CA ILE A 26 -18.00 -8.84 15.31
C ILE A 26 -18.09 -7.43 14.73
N VAL A 27 -18.64 -6.48 15.48
CA VAL A 27 -18.74 -5.07 15.04
C VAL A 27 -17.35 -4.49 14.78
N PHE A 28 -16.38 -4.71 15.68
CA PHE A 28 -15.02 -4.22 15.46
C PHE A 28 -14.33 -4.86 14.25
N VAL A 29 -14.54 -6.15 14.01
CA VAL A 29 -14.02 -6.83 12.81
C VAL A 29 -14.63 -6.24 11.54
N ILE A 30 -15.93 -5.96 11.53
CA ILE A 30 -16.59 -5.31 10.38
C ILE A 30 -16.03 -3.91 10.15
N LEU A 31 -15.89 -3.09 11.20
CA LEU A 31 -15.31 -1.75 11.10
C LEU A 31 -13.87 -1.80 10.57
N TYR A 32 -13.08 -2.77 11.04
CA TYR A 32 -11.74 -3.02 10.54
C TYR A 32 -11.75 -3.36 9.03
N ILE A 33 -12.63 -4.25 8.59
CA ILE A 33 -12.76 -4.62 7.16
C ILE A 33 -13.13 -3.41 6.31
N ILE A 34 -14.08 -2.59 6.77
CA ILE A 34 -14.49 -1.36 6.06
C ILE A 34 -13.32 -0.38 5.97
N ALA A 35 -12.61 -0.14 7.07
CA ALA A 35 -11.45 0.74 7.10
C ALA A 35 -10.32 0.23 6.19
N PHE A 36 -10.08 -1.08 6.17
CA PHE A 36 -9.11 -1.71 5.27
C PHE A 36 -9.53 -1.57 3.81
N ALA A 37 -10.80 -1.79 3.48
CA ALA A 37 -11.32 -1.69 2.12
C ALA A 37 -11.24 -0.27 1.54
N ILE A 38 -11.35 0.77 2.37
CA ILE A 38 -11.23 2.17 1.94
C ILE A 38 -9.77 2.63 1.94
N GLY A 39 -8.98 2.17 2.92
CA GLY A 39 -7.61 2.62 3.13
C GLY A 39 -6.56 1.68 2.54
N LEU A 40 -6.07 0.77 3.39
CA LEU A 40 -4.89 -0.06 3.11
C LEU A 40 -5.06 -1.03 1.92
N GLY A 41 -6.30 -1.34 1.52
CA GLY A 41 -6.61 -2.16 0.36
C GLY A 41 -6.26 -1.48 -0.96
N PRO A 42 -6.95 -0.40 -1.36
CA PRO A 42 -6.77 0.23 -2.67
C PRO A 42 -5.61 1.24 -2.73
N ILE A 43 -5.25 1.89 -1.62
CA ILE A 43 -4.26 2.99 -1.62
C ILE A 43 -2.90 2.57 -2.20
N PRO A 44 -2.28 1.43 -1.83
CA PRO A 44 -0.98 1.04 -2.38
C PRO A 44 -1.02 0.81 -3.90
N PHE A 45 -2.11 0.25 -4.41
CA PHE A 45 -2.29 0.06 -5.86
C PHE A 45 -2.45 1.40 -6.58
N ILE A 46 -3.23 2.33 -6.02
CA ILE A 46 -3.42 3.66 -6.59
C ILE A 46 -2.09 4.43 -6.62
N ILE A 47 -1.38 4.50 -5.49
CA ILE A 47 -0.08 5.19 -5.40
C ILE A 47 0.91 4.61 -6.42
N THR A 48 0.93 3.28 -6.60
CA THR A 48 1.77 2.64 -7.62
C THR A 48 1.40 3.12 -9.03
N THR A 49 0.12 3.26 -9.35
CA THR A 49 -0.27 3.80 -10.66
C THR A 49 0.08 5.27 -10.85
N GLU A 50 0.11 6.06 -9.77
CA GLU A 50 0.47 7.49 -9.78
C GLU A 50 1.99 7.73 -9.75
N MET A 51 2.80 6.80 -9.24
CA MET A 51 4.25 6.95 -9.17
C MET A 51 4.98 6.52 -10.45
N PHE A 52 4.40 5.60 -11.23
CA PHE A 52 5.06 5.02 -12.40
C PHE A 52 4.45 5.49 -13.72
N ARG A 53 5.32 5.82 -14.69
CA ARG A 53 4.93 6.14 -16.08
C ARG A 53 4.31 4.91 -16.76
N GLN A 54 3.46 5.13 -17.76
CA GLN A 54 2.64 4.10 -18.42
C GLN A 54 3.42 2.83 -18.84
N GLY A 55 4.68 2.96 -19.27
CA GLY A 55 5.50 1.81 -19.66
C GLY A 55 5.96 0.91 -18.51
N ALA A 56 6.26 1.48 -17.33
CA ALA A 56 6.76 0.73 -16.17
C ALA A 56 5.64 0.28 -15.21
N ARG A 57 4.43 0.83 -15.38
CA ARG A 57 3.27 0.56 -14.51
C ARG A 57 2.89 -0.93 -14.41
N PRO A 58 2.83 -1.71 -15.51
CA PRO A 58 2.48 -3.13 -15.42
C PRO A 58 3.47 -3.93 -14.57
N ALA A 59 4.78 -3.68 -14.74
CA ALA A 59 5.82 -4.35 -13.96
C ALA A 59 5.73 -4.01 -12.46
N ALA A 60 5.49 -2.74 -12.13
CA ALA A 60 5.31 -2.31 -10.75
C ALA A 60 4.07 -2.94 -10.09
N MET A 61 2.94 -2.98 -10.80
CA MET A 61 1.70 -3.60 -10.31
C MET A 61 1.85 -5.10 -10.07
N MET A 62 2.63 -5.80 -10.90
CA MET A 62 2.96 -7.21 -10.67
C MET A 62 3.73 -7.41 -9.36
N ILE A 63 4.76 -6.60 -9.09
CA ILE A 63 5.55 -6.70 -7.85
C ILE A 63 4.67 -6.42 -6.63
N VAL A 64 3.86 -5.37 -6.68
CA VAL A 64 2.94 -4.99 -5.59
C VAL A 64 1.90 -6.08 -5.35
N GLY A 65 1.28 -6.60 -6.41
CA GLY A 65 0.31 -7.69 -6.33
C GLY A 65 0.93 -8.97 -5.78
N SER A 66 2.08 -9.40 -6.29
CA SER A 66 2.79 -10.58 -5.80
C SER A 66 3.17 -10.45 -4.33
N THR A 67 3.67 -9.29 -3.92
CA THR A 67 4.03 -9.03 -2.51
C THR A 67 2.79 -9.10 -1.60
N ASN A 68 1.66 -8.58 -2.05
CA ASN A 68 0.39 -8.66 -1.31
C ASN A 68 -0.06 -10.11 -1.13
N TRP A 69 -0.08 -10.89 -2.20
CA TRP A 69 -0.51 -12.30 -2.14
C TRP A 69 0.43 -13.17 -1.32
N ILE A 70 1.75 -12.97 -1.43
CA ILE A 70 2.73 -13.69 -0.61
C ILE A 70 2.54 -13.35 0.87
N SER A 71 2.34 -12.08 1.20
CA SER A 71 2.09 -11.65 2.58
C SER A 71 0.82 -12.29 3.15
N ASN A 72 -0.27 -12.30 2.37
CA ASN A 72 -1.52 -12.95 2.76
C ASN A 72 -1.34 -14.46 2.97
N PHE A 73 -0.55 -15.12 2.12
CA PHE A 73 -0.25 -16.54 2.26
C PHE A 73 0.55 -16.83 3.55
N ILE A 74 1.58 -16.04 3.82
CA ILE A 74 2.39 -16.16 5.05
C ILE A 74 1.53 -15.96 6.29
N VAL A 75 0.69 -14.92 6.31
CA VAL A 75 -0.24 -14.66 7.43
C VAL A 75 -1.24 -15.80 7.57
N GLY A 76 -1.79 -16.30 6.47
CA GLY A 76 -2.72 -17.43 6.47
C GLY A 76 -2.11 -18.73 7.02
N LEU A 77 -0.81 -18.96 6.80
CA LEU A 77 -0.09 -20.10 7.36
C LEU A 77 0.30 -19.90 8.82
N LEU A 78 0.77 -18.71 9.18
CA LEU A 78 1.27 -18.42 10.52
C LEU A 78 0.13 -18.22 11.54
N PHE A 79 -1.02 -17.71 11.10
CA PHE A 79 -2.12 -17.37 12.00
C PHE A 79 -2.66 -18.59 12.78
N PRO A 80 -2.97 -19.75 12.16
CA PRO A 80 -3.40 -20.94 12.91
C PRO A 80 -2.35 -21.43 13.90
N ILE A 81 -1.07 -21.42 13.52
CA ILE A 81 0.04 -21.86 14.36
C ILE A 81 0.21 -20.91 15.56
N ALA A 82 0.08 -19.61 15.34
CA ALA A 82 0.15 -18.61 16.40
C ALA A 82 -1.07 -18.71 17.32
N GLN A 83 -2.28 -18.85 16.78
CA GLN A 83 -3.50 -19.01 17.57
C GLN A 83 -3.43 -20.25 18.47
N ASP A 84 -2.89 -21.37 17.99
CA ASP A 84 -2.71 -22.59 18.79
C ASP A 84 -1.75 -22.38 19.97
N LYS A 85 -0.66 -21.63 19.78
CA LYS A 85 0.36 -21.41 20.82
C LYS A 85 0.01 -20.33 21.85
N ILE A 86 -0.58 -19.21 21.41
CA ILE A 86 -0.80 -18.02 22.25
C ILE A 86 -2.27 -17.64 22.41
N GLY A 87 -3.21 -18.40 21.83
CA GLY A 87 -4.64 -18.17 21.97
C GLY A 87 -5.07 -16.77 21.51
N ALA A 88 -5.96 -16.13 22.26
CA ALA A 88 -6.50 -14.81 21.93
C ALA A 88 -5.46 -13.67 21.95
N PHE A 89 -4.28 -13.88 22.53
CA PHE A 89 -3.22 -12.86 22.55
C PHE A 89 -2.62 -12.60 21.15
N VAL A 90 -2.83 -13.49 20.19
CA VAL A 90 -2.41 -13.29 18.78
C VAL A 90 -3.04 -12.03 18.17
N PHE A 91 -4.28 -11.70 18.55
CA PHE A 91 -4.97 -10.51 18.05
C PHE A 91 -4.32 -9.21 18.55
N LEU A 92 -3.73 -9.20 19.75
CA LEU A 92 -2.99 -8.03 20.24
C LEU A 92 -1.70 -7.80 19.46
N PHE A 93 -1.01 -8.88 19.06
CA PHE A 93 0.15 -8.77 18.18
C PHE A 93 -0.22 -8.12 16.85
N PHE A 94 -1.29 -8.59 16.20
CA PHE A 94 -1.78 -7.98 14.95
C PHE A 94 -2.25 -6.53 15.15
N MET A 95 -2.86 -6.21 16.30
CA MET A 95 -3.26 -4.83 16.62
C MET A 95 -2.04 -3.90 16.70
N VAL A 96 -0.95 -4.33 17.36
CA VAL A 96 0.29 -3.53 17.43
C VAL A 96 0.92 -3.36 16.05
N VAL A 97 1.03 -4.43 15.26
CA VAL A 97 1.58 -4.37 13.89
C VAL A 97 0.74 -3.46 12.99
N CYS A 98 -0.59 -3.55 13.08
CA CYS A 98 -1.50 -2.67 12.37
C CYS A 98 -1.33 -1.21 12.81
N GLY A 99 -1.23 -0.95 14.12
CA GLY A 99 -1.00 0.39 14.66
C GLY A 99 0.32 1.00 14.19
N LEU A 100 1.41 0.22 14.24
CA LEU A 100 2.71 0.64 13.70
C LEU A 100 2.65 0.94 12.20
N THR A 101 1.91 0.12 11.44
CA THR A 101 1.72 0.34 9.99
C THR A 101 0.93 1.62 9.74
N CYS A 102 -0.14 1.89 10.51
CA CYS A 102 -0.89 3.13 10.42
C CYS A 102 -0.02 4.35 10.74
N VAL A 103 0.80 4.28 11.80
CA VAL A 103 1.74 5.36 12.16
C VAL A 103 2.80 5.55 11.08
N PHE A 104 3.35 4.46 10.55
CA PHE A 104 4.30 4.51 9.44
C PHE A 104 3.68 5.18 8.22
N VAL A 105 2.48 4.77 7.81
CA VAL A 105 1.76 5.40 6.69
C VAL A 105 1.54 6.88 6.97
N TRP A 106 1.11 7.25 8.18
CA TRP A 106 0.86 8.63 8.55
C TRP A 106 2.11 9.52 8.51
N ILE A 107 3.29 8.98 8.87
CA ILE A 107 4.55 9.74 8.87
C ILE A 107 5.23 9.73 7.48
N LYS A 108 5.18 8.60 6.77
CA LYS A 108 5.99 8.34 5.57
C LYS A 108 5.24 8.48 4.26
N VAL A 109 3.91 8.50 4.25
CA VAL A 109 3.13 8.84 3.07
C VAL A 109 2.85 10.35 3.16
N PRO A 110 3.72 11.21 2.60
CA PRO A 110 3.33 12.61 2.40
C PRO A 110 2.07 12.60 1.53
N GLU A 111 1.06 13.37 1.90
CA GLU A 111 -0.15 13.54 1.08
C GLU A 111 0.26 13.81 -0.37
N THR A 112 0.05 12.82 -1.25
CA THR A 112 0.27 12.96 -2.70
C THR A 112 -0.80 13.84 -3.33
N LYS A 113 -1.84 14.21 -2.57
CA LYS A 113 -2.80 15.24 -2.97
C LYS A 113 -2.06 16.58 -3.14
N HIS A 114 -2.03 17.05 -4.39
CA HIS A 114 -1.59 18.37 -4.86
C HIS A 114 -0.15 18.53 -5.38
N LYS A 115 0.59 17.44 -5.64
CA LYS A 115 1.87 17.53 -6.37
C LYS A 115 1.78 16.88 -7.75
N THR A 116 2.09 17.64 -8.79
CA THR A 116 2.12 17.18 -10.18
C THR A 116 3.27 16.20 -10.40
N PHE A 117 3.03 15.20 -11.25
CA PHE A 117 3.95 14.12 -11.67
C PHE A 117 5.37 14.63 -12.02
N GLU A 118 5.43 15.85 -12.54
CA GLU A 118 6.62 16.55 -12.99
C GLU A 118 7.57 16.97 -11.85
N GLU A 119 7.05 17.29 -10.66
CA GLU A 119 7.89 17.64 -9.49
C GLU A 119 8.54 16.39 -8.87
N ILE A 120 7.84 15.25 -8.86
CA ILE A 120 8.35 13.99 -8.30
C ILE A 120 9.45 13.41 -9.20
N GLN A 121 9.33 13.52 -10.52
CA GLN A 121 10.39 13.13 -11.46
C GLN A 121 11.66 13.99 -11.33
N ARG A 122 11.52 15.28 -11.01
CA ARG A 122 12.68 16.17 -10.78
C ARG A 122 13.43 15.84 -9.47
N LEU A 123 12.73 15.34 -8.46
CA LEU A 123 13.33 14.92 -7.18
C LEU A 123 14.03 13.56 -7.24
N PHE A 124 13.60 12.66 -8.14
CA PHE A 124 14.12 11.28 -8.22
C PHE A 124 15.06 10.99 -9.39
N GLY A 125 15.43 11.98 -10.23
CA GLY A 125 16.52 11.80 -11.21
C GLY A 125 16.29 12.35 -12.61
N GLY A 126 15.49 13.39 -12.81
CA GLY A 126 15.62 14.24 -13.99
C GLY A 126 16.86 15.13 -13.87
N GLN A 127 18.05 14.52 -13.84
CA GLN A 127 19.25 15.25 -14.24
C GLN A 127 19.06 15.50 -15.74
N ASP A 128 18.95 16.76 -16.12
CA ASP A 128 19.16 17.15 -17.51
C ASP A 128 20.60 16.72 -17.83
N ASP A 129 20.78 15.57 -18.47
CA ASP A 129 22.05 15.22 -19.09
C ASP A 129 22.29 16.27 -20.18
N ASP A 130 23.15 17.25 -19.91
CA ASP A 130 23.65 18.20 -20.91
C ASP A 130 24.64 17.54 -21.90
N ALA A 131 24.83 16.23 -21.80
CA ALA A 131 25.57 15.41 -22.75
C ALA A 131 24.60 14.64 -23.66
N GLY A 132 24.34 15.19 -24.84
CA GLY A 132 23.43 14.64 -25.84
C GLY A 132 23.82 13.24 -26.34
N ASN A 133 23.16 12.21 -25.80
CA ASN A 133 22.97 10.92 -26.44
C ASN A 133 21.54 10.83 -26.97
N ASP A 134 21.41 11.29 -28.22
CA ASP A 134 20.26 11.11 -29.09
C ASP A 134 19.92 9.61 -29.24
N TRP A 135 18.87 9.17 -28.54
CA TRP A 135 18.24 7.86 -28.76
C TRP A 135 16.98 7.96 -29.63
N GLY A 136 16.95 8.84 -30.64
CA GLY A 136 16.13 8.64 -31.83
C GLY A 136 14.62 8.68 -31.64
N VAL A 137 14.11 9.33 -30.59
CA VAL A 137 12.68 9.61 -30.45
C VAL A 137 12.42 11.03 -30.94
N ALA A 138 12.07 11.17 -32.22
CA ALA A 138 11.57 12.41 -32.79
C ALA A 138 10.29 12.82 -32.03
N ASN A 139 10.42 13.81 -31.16
CA ASN A 139 9.29 14.42 -30.48
C ASN A 139 8.82 15.63 -31.30
N ASP A 140 7.89 15.40 -32.25
CA ASP A 140 7.37 16.38 -33.21
C ASP A 140 6.54 17.53 -32.57
N SER A 141 6.47 17.58 -31.23
CA SER A 141 5.76 18.61 -30.48
C SER A 141 6.67 19.68 -29.87
N TYR A 142 7.98 19.59 -30.07
CA TYR A 142 8.92 20.58 -29.55
C TYR A 142 8.90 21.87 -30.40
N ILE A 143 8.18 22.89 -29.90
CA ILE A 143 8.30 24.27 -30.39
C ILE A 143 9.40 24.95 -29.55
N PRO A 144 10.60 25.23 -30.11
CA PRO A 144 11.65 25.90 -29.37
C PRO A 144 11.22 27.32 -28.96
N ASP A 145 11.30 27.61 -27.66
CA ASP A 145 11.10 28.94 -27.10
C ASP A 145 12.27 29.86 -27.52
N PRO A 146 12.01 30.91 -28.33
CA PRO A 146 13.06 31.79 -28.83
C PRO A 146 13.70 32.67 -27.75
N SER A 147 13.18 32.69 -26.52
CA SER A 147 13.67 33.58 -25.45
C SER A 147 14.87 33.05 -24.67
N LYS A 148 15.18 31.73 -24.73
CA LYS A 148 16.29 31.12 -23.99
C LYS A 148 17.51 30.90 -24.89
N LYS A 149 18.19 31.99 -25.27
CA LYS A 149 19.58 31.93 -25.74
C LYS A 149 20.50 31.62 -24.55
N SER A 150 20.67 30.34 -24.23
CA SER A 150 21.69 29.91 -23.27
C SER A 150 23.07 30.01 -23.92
N SER A 151 23.80 31.02 -23.45
CA SER A 151 25.19 31.37 -23.74
C SER A 151 26.17 30.28 -23.27
N LYS A 152 26.09 29.06 -23.84
CA LYS A 152 26.99 27.95 -23.46
C LYS A 152 27.78 27.30 -24.61
N TYR A 153 27.58 27.70 -25.87
CA TYR A 153 28.23 27.05 -27.03
C TYR A 153 29.26 27.91 -27.79
N ALA A 154 29.85 28.93 -27.16
CA ALA A 154 30.74 29.87 -27.85
C ALA A 154 32.25 29.61 -27.68
N ILE A 155 32.70 28.58 -26.95
CA ILE A 155 34.14 28.45 -26.60
C ILE A 155 34.79 27.14 -27.10
N THR A 156 34.07 26.25 -27.79
CA THR A 156 34.63 24.93 -28.19
C THR A 156 34.98 24.77 -29.68
N THR A 157 34.99 25.85 -30.46
CA THR A 157 35.31 25.80 -31.91
C THR A 157 36.53 26.65 -32.29
N SER A 158 37.49 26.81 -31.38
CA SER A 158 38.81 27.34 -31.72
C SER A 158 39.89 26.56 -30.97
N LEU A 159 40.26 25.41 -31.51
CA LEU A 159 41.63 24.86 -31.59
C LEU A 159 41.62 23.66 -32.54
#